data_AF-U9UMI5-F1
#
_entry.id   AF-U9UMI5-F1
#
_cell.length_a   1.000
_cell.length_b   1.000
_cell.length_c   1.000
_cell.angle_alpha   90.00
_cell.angle_beta   90.00
_cell.angle_gamma   90.00
#
_symmetry.space_group_name_H-M   'P 1'
#
loop_
_entity.id
_entity.type
_entity.pdbx_description
1 polymer ?
#
loop_
_entity_poly.entity_id
_entity_poly.type
_entity_poly.pdbx_seq_one_letter_code
_entity_poly.pdbx_strand_id
1 'polypeptide(L)'
;MKIVTFFVSVLTGIAFPSCNIWLTNVLSSLARKPKLLSSLHRLLSLWNIVGHSEHHERNLEKERINNAVPTQRLYQKLDIWNLAVIDNIDFKQKTFSFGNIYDTTRNSSHATLRMAFQSVIPNYLATCQEELITLEEDNRIFGMNFTMQEALDGFQSILENLLDFRSTNEGNLEYNQNFDVEIIKKAILEKFEHGCKGPSPHVVILEPGDNPNSDQAILGAATMYKADFNLQETAYLDIVADEAIYRRYGLLNLARRLGVQFLDKFEAAVDYRMTSRVLDFLWVAVGVSINIFTKRKNINLSEIMNENTDTNIFLKIWYLYYQWAGIWKAHRIGMRIGNHNLQRDALAAASPLFPSAGKSNYAVAIAQHLSTLTKYPKLNEILQHVGAFRIPKNIDDDGSENQKPVCFGFDEALETFGVHFIKQTSASLKS
;
A
#
# COMPACT_ATOMS: atom_id res chain seq x y z
N MET A 1 -23.07 23.87 24.08
CA MET A 1 -24.53 23.63 24.19
C MET A 1 -25.22 24.98 24.30
N LYS A 2 -25.85 25.49 23.23
CA LYS A 2 -26.43 26.84 23.23
C LYS A 2 -27.87 26.81 23.75
N ILE A 3 -28.24 27.86 24.47
CA ILE A 3 -29.54 28.19 25.09
C ILE A 3 -30.77 27.73 24.30
N VAL A 4 -30.70 27.71 22.96
CA VAL A 4 -31.78 27.26 22.08
C VAL A 4 -32.16 25.78 22.29
N THR A 5 -31.20 24.87 22.48
CA THR A 5 -31.49 23.44 22.69
C THR A 5 -32.19 23.21 24.03
N PHE A 6 -31.84 24.01 25.04
CA PHE A 6 -32.52 24.04 26.33
C PHE A 6 -33.94 24.58 26.19
N PHE A 7 -34.15 25.69 25.46
CA PHE A 7 -35.49 26.24 25.25
C PHE A 7 -36.40 25.34 24.41
N VAL A 8 -35.88 24.62 23.42
CA VAL A 8 -36.67 23.65 22.65
C VAL A 8 -37.08 22.46 23.52
N SER A 9 -36.18 21.96 24.38
CA SER A 9 -36.48 20.93 25.39
C SER A 9 -37.54 21.41 26.40
N VAL A 10 -37.45 22.66 26.83
CA VAL A 10 -38.42 23.26 27.76
C VAL A 10 -39.77 23.48 27.09
N LEU A 11 -39.80 23.99 25.85
CA LEU A 11 -41.04 24.22 25.09
C LEU A 11 -41.77 22.92 24.74
N THR A 12 -41.04 21.85 24.41
CA THR A 12 -41.65 20.53 24.16
C THR A 12 -42.18 19.87 25.44
N GLY A 13 -41.52 20.07 26.58
CA GLY A 13 -42.03 19.66 27.89
C GLY A 13 -43.28 20.42 28.34
N ILE A 14 -43.38 21.71 27.99
CA ILE A 14 -44.53 22.57 28.31
C ILE A 14 -45.73 22.28 27.39
N ALA A 15 -45.51 22.03 26.10
CA ALA A 15 -46.58 21.84 25.12
C ALA A 15 -47.30 20.48 25.22
N PHE A 16 -46.65 19.45 25.80
CA PHE A 16 -47.21 18.09 25.92
C PHE A 16 -46.98 17.49 27.33
N PRO A 17 -47.57 18.08 28.39
CA PRO A 17 -47.24 17.73 29.79
C PRO A 17 -47.68 16.32 30.21
N SER A 18 -48.64 15.71 29.50
CA SER A 18 -49.15 14.36 29.76
C SER A 18 -48.33 13.25 29.08
N CYS A 19 -47.47 13.61 28.13
CA CYS A 19 -46.53 12.71 27.52
C CYS A 19 -45.21 12.87 28.27
N ASN A 20 -44.86 11.92 29.16
CA ASN A 20 -43.52 11.78 29.76
C ASN A 20 -42.45 11.43 28.69
N ILE A 21 -42.47 12.14 27.57
CA ILE A 21 -41.51 12.03 26.48
C ILE A 21 -40.31 12.85 26.91
N TRP A 22 -39.45 12.21 27.70
CA TRP A 22 -38.05 12.64 27.76
C TRP A 22 -37.53 12.56 26.32
N LEU A 23 -37.34 13.72 25.68
CA LEU A 23 -36.88 13.82 24.29
C LEU A 23 -35.66 12.91 24.07
N THR A 24 -34.76 12.85 25.04
CA THR A 24 -33.61 11.94 25.14
C THR A 24 -33.98 10.46 25.10
N ASN A 25 -35.05 10.02 25.77
CA ASN A 25 -35.55 8.64 25.73
C ASN A 25 -36.19 8.30 24.38
N VAL A 26 -36.93 9.24 23.77
CA VAL A 26 -37.49 9.06 22.42
C VAL A 26 -36.40 9.05 21.36
N LEU A 27 -35.42 9.94 21.44
CA LEU A 27 -34.23 9.95 20.58
C LEU A 27 -33.41 8.66 20.74
N SER A 28 -33.18 8.20 21.97
CA SER A 28 -32.49 6.94 22.25
C SER A 28 -33.26 5.72 21.71
N SER A 29 -34.59 5.70 21.86
CA SER A 29 -35.44 4.62 21.34
C SER A 29 -35.52 4.61 19.81
N LEU A 30 -35.61 5.79 19.18
CA LEU A 30 -35.61 5.95 17.73
C LEU A 30 -34.25 5.58 17.11
N ALA A 31 -33.14 5.95 17.75
CA ALA A 31 -31.79 5.57 17.32
C ALA A 31 -31.55 4.05 17.38
N ARG A 32 -32.22 3.33 18.30
CA ARG A 32 -32.15 1.86 18.41
C ARG A 32 -32.99 1.13 17.35
N LYS A 33 -33.83 1.81 16.58
CA LYS A 33 -34.65 1.21 15.50
C LYS A 33 -34.20 1.70 14.13
N PRO A 34 -33.38 0.93 13.38
CA PRO A 34 -32.80 1.37 12.11
C PRO A 34 -33.83 1.83 11.07
N LYS A 35 -35.01 1.20 11.06
CA LYS A 35 -36.12 1.53 10.14
C LYS A 35 -36.71 2.93 10.35
N LEU A 36 -36.48 3.57 11.50
CA LEU A 36 -37.02 4.89 11.86
C LEU A 36 -35.97 6.00 11.77
N LEU A 37 -34.72 5.67 11.44
CA LEU A 37 -33.61 6.62 11.35
C LEU A 37 -33.87 7.70 10.30
N SER A 38 -34.48 7.33 9.16
CA SER A 38 -34.85 8.27 8.09
C SER A 38 -35.93 9.26 8.53
N SER A 39 -36.94 8.80 9.28
CA SER A 39 -37.98 9.65 9.83
C SER A 39 -37.44 10.60 10.90
N LEU A 40 -36.53 10.11 11.76
CA LEU A 40 -35.83 10.93 12.75
C LEU A 40 -34.97 11.99 12.07
N HIS A 41 -34.17 11.61 11.07
CA HIS A 41 -33.36 12.55 10.32
C HIS A 41 -34.22 13.63 9.64
N ARG A 42 -35.34 13.26 8.99
CA ARG A 42 -36.28 14.21 8.39
C ARG A 42 -36.85 15.20 9.41
N LEU A 43 -37.18 14.73 10.60
CA LEU A 43 -37.70 15.56 11.68
C LEU A 43 -36.62 16.52 12.23
N LEU A 44 -35.39 16.04 12.42
CA LEU A 44 -34.25 16.89 12.82
C LEU A 44 -33.88 17.91 11.73
N SER A 45 -34.03 17.57 10.46
CA SER A 45 -33.83 18.49 9.33
C SER A 45 -34.92 19.55 9.24
N LEU A 46 -36.20 19.18 9.45
CA LEU A 46 -37.32 20.13 9.51
C LEU A 46 -37.17 21.13 10.67
N TRP A 47 -36.62 20.67 11.80
CA TRP A 47 -36.32 21.53 12.95
C TRP A 47 -35.00 22.30 12.81
N ASN A 48 -34.35 22.21 11.64
CA ASN A 48 -33.08 22.86 11.33
C ASN A 48 -31.93 22.51 12.30
N ILE A 49 -32.06 21.42 13.07
CA ILE A 49 -31.05 20.94 14.01
C ILE A 49 -29.88 20.35 13.21
N VAL A 50 -30.16 19.58 12.16
CA VAL A 50 -29.13 19.04 11.26
C VAL A 50 -28.34 20.18 10.62
N GLY A 51 -29.02 21.18 10.06
CA GLY A 51 -28.36 22.34 9.45
C GLY A 51 -27.52 23.16 10.44
N HIS A 52 -28.00 23.35 11.68
CA HIS A 52 -27.23 24.03 12.71
C HIS A 52 -26.01 23.23 13.17
N SER A 53 -26.15 21.92 13.37
CA SER A 53 -25.04 21.03 13.71
C SER A 53 -24.01 20.98 12.59
N GLU A 54 -24.42 20.83 11.33
CA GLU A 54 -23.52 20.87 10.18
C GLU A 54 -22.80 22.22 10.05
N HIS A 55 -23.51 23.34 10.24
CA HIS A 55 -22.89 24.66 10.22
C HIS A 55 -21.89 24.85 11.36
N HIS A 56 -22.21 24.36 12.56
CA HIS A 56 -21.30 24.40 13.70
C HIS A 56 -20.05 23.55 13.47
N GLU A 57 -20.21 22.33 12.96
CA GLU A 57 -19.09 21.46 12.59
C GLU A 57 -18.22 22.12 11.50
N ARG A 58 -18.81 22.74 10.47
CA ARG A 58 -18.06 23.50 9.45
C ARG A 58 -17.30 24.69 10.01
N ASN A 59 -17.83 25.37 11.03
CA ASN A 59 -17.13 26.50 11.65
C ASN A 59 -15.98 26.01 12.53
N LEU A 60 -16.20 24.95 13.33
CA LEU A 60 -15.12 24.31 14.09
C LEU A 60 -14.03 23.76 13.15
N GLU A 61 -14.43 23.19 12.01
CA GLU A 61 -13.52 22.75 10.96
C GLU A 61 -12.67 23.91 10.46
N LYS A 62 -13.27 25.04 10.07
CA LYS A 62 -12.52 26.24 9.64
C LYS A 62 -11.56 26.76 10.72
N GLU A 63 -11.98 26.79 11.98
CA GLU A 63 -11.11 27.18 13.09
C GLU A 63 -9.93 26.21 13.25
N ARG A 64 -10.17 24.90 13.16
CA ARG A 64 -9.11 23.87 13.23
C ARG A 64 -8.14 23.99 12.06
N ILE A 65 -8.66 24.20 10.84
CA ILE A 65 -7.87 24.41 9.63
C ILE A 65 -6.95 25.61 9.79
N ASN A 66 -7.49 26.74 10.23
CA ASN A 66 -6.73 27.99 10.37
C ASN A 66 -5.66 27.92 11.48
N ASN A 67 -5.88 27.09 12.50
CA ASN A 67 -4.96 26.96 13.63
C ASN A 67 -3.96 25.79 13.47
N ALA A 68 -4.12 24.93 12.47
CA ALA A 68 -3.27 23.77 12.28
C ALA A 68 -1.90 24.19 11.70
N VAL A 69 -0.83 23.73 12.33
CA VAL A 69 0.54 23.84 11.80
C VAL A 69 1.07 22.42 11.56
N PRO A 70 0.87 21.84 10.35
CA PRO A 70 1.19 20.44 10.10
C PRO A 70 2.65 20.05 10.38
N THR A 71 3.59 20.98 10.16
CA THR A 71 5.03 20.76 10.36
C THR A 71 5.39 20.46 11.82
N GLN A 72 4.61 20.92 12.80
CA GLN A 72 4.82 20.61 14.22
C GLN A 72 4.56 19.13 14.55
N ARG A 73 3.88 18.40 13.66
CA ARG A 73 3.61 16.96 13.83
C ARG A 73 4.74 16.08 13.33
N LEU A 74 5.73 16.65 12.63
CA LEU A 74 6.90 15.93 12.17
C LEU A 74 7.82 15.63 13.35
N TYR A 75 8.22 14.38 13.50
CA TYR A 75 9.26 14.00 14.45
C TYR A 75 10.64 14.45 13.96
N GLN A 76 11.43 15.01 14.86
CA GLN A 76 12.79 15.51 14.61
C GLN A 76 13.85 14.66 15.34
N LYS A 77 13.78 13.34 15.19
CA LYS A 77 14.77 12.43 15.77
C LYS A 77 15.71 11.89 14.69
N LEU A 78 16.95 11.57 15.08
CA LEU A 78 17.98 11.09 14.15
C LEU A 78 17.72 9.64 13.66
N ASP A 79 17.02 8.84 14.45
CA ASP A 79 16.66 7.45 14.14
C ASP A 79 15.42 7.30 13.26
N ILE A 80 14.96 8.40 12.65
CA ILE A 80 13.76 8.43 11.81
C ILE A 80 14.16 8.61 10.35
N TRP A 81 13.80 7.62 9.55
CA TRP A 81 13.81 7.76 8.10
C TRP A 81 12.52 8.45 7.64
N ASN A 82 12.68 9.49 6.82
CA ASN A 82 11.60 10.30 6.29
C ASN A 82 11.42 10.00 4.81
N LEU A 83 10.27 9.44 4.46
CA LEU A 83 9.86 9.23 3.08
C LEU A 83 8.75 10.22 2.73
N ALA A 84 9.05 11.19 1.89
CA ALA A 84 8.06 12.12 1.38
C ALA A 84 7.32 11.51 0.18
N VAL A 85 6.05 11.85 0.02
CA VAL A 85 5.19 11.32 -1.04
C VAL A 85 4.49 12.47 -1.76
N ILE A 86 4.54 12.43 -3.08
CA ILE A 86 3.85 13.35 -3.98
C ILE A 86 2.82 12.53 -4.76
N ASP A 87 1.54 12.76 -4.50
CA ASP A 87 0.46 12.10 -5.23
C ASP A 87 -0.57 13.11 -5.76
N ASN A 88 -1.15 12.82 -6.91
CA ASN A 88 -2.17 13.65 -7.54
C ASN A 88 -3.55 13.12 -7.17
N ILE A 89 -4.14 13.63 -6.08
CA ILE A 89 -5.46 13.19 -5.61
C ILE A 89 -6.53 14.23 -5.95
N ASP A 90 -7.65 13.76 -6.51
CA ASP A 90 -8.85 14.58 -6.74
C ASP A 90 -9.62 14.74 -5.42
N PHE A 91 -9.58 15.95 -4.84
CA PHE A 91 -10.24 16.29 -3.57
C PHE A 91 -11.70 16.76 -3.75
N LYS A 92 -12.42 16.26 -4.76
CA LYS A 92 -13.85 16.62 -4.94
C LYS A 92 -14.67 16.41 -3.66
N GLN A 93 -15.49 17.41 -3.36
CA GLN A 93 -16.45 17.42 -2.25
C GLN A 93 -17.46 16.27 -2.29
N LYS A 94 -17.66 15.60 -3.43
CA LYS A 94 -18.48 14.36 -3.50
C LYS A 94 -17.83 13.15 -2.83
N THR A 95 -16.52 13.17 -2.65
CA THR A 95 -15.73 12.06 -2.06
C THR A 95 -15.65 12.16 -0.53
N PHE A 96 -15.88 13.35 0.03
CA PHE A 96 -15.85 13.62 1.46
C PHE A 96 -17.15 14.33 1.89
N SER A 97 -17.93 13.71 2.78
CA SER A 97 -19.21 14.27 3.26
C SER A 97 -19.05 15.54 4.11
N PHE A 98 -17.85 15.81 4.59
CA PHE A 98 -17.42 17.01 5.30
C PHE A 98 -16.09 17.48 4.69
N GLY A 99 -15.78 18.77 4.74
CA GLY A 99 -14.62 19.33 4.04
C GLY A 99 -13.30 18.72 4.51
N ASN A 100 -12.27 18.86 3.67
CA ASN A 100 -10.94 18.39 3.98
C ASN A 100 -10.19 19.48 4.76
N ILE A 101 -9.62 19.14 5.93
CA ILE A 101 -8.84 20.07 6.75
C ILE A 101 -7.56 20.61 6.08
N TYR A 102 -7.25 20.12 4.88
CA TYR A 102 -6.13 20.54 4.05
C TYR A 102 -6.55 21.42 2.86
N ASP A 103 -7.85 21.74 2.71
CA ASP A 103 -8.35 22.72 1.74
C ASP A 103 -8.33 24.14 2.35
N THR A 104 -7.14 24.63 2.67
CA THR A 104 -6.96 25.96 3.27
C THR A 104 -7.18 27.09 2.26
N THR A 105 -7.12 26.84 0.94
CA THR A 105 -7.00 27.93 -0.04
C THR A 105 -7.60 27.76 -1.45
N ARG A 106 -8.25 26.67 -1.89
CA ARG A 106 -8.59 26.58 -3.34
C ARG A 106 -9.97 26.06 -3.74
N ASN A 107 -10.57 26.80 -4.68
CA ASN A 107 -11.74 26.42 -5.49
C ASN A 107 -11.46 25.33 -6.55
N SER A 108 -10.31 24.64 -6.54
CA SER A 108 -9.93 23.66 -7.58
C SER A 108 -9.85 22.24 -7.03
N SER A 109 -10.47 21.29 -7.72
CA SER A 109 -10.55 19.86 -7.35
C SER A 109 -9.24 19.07 -7.45
N HIS A 110 -8.17 19.64 -8.01
CA HIS A 110 -6.92 18.93 -8.31
C HIS A 110 -5.75 19.58 -7.57
N ALA A 111 -5.29 18.95 -6.49
CA ALA A 111 -4.16 19.42 -5.69
C ALA A 111 -3.16 18.28 -5.44
N THR A 112 -1.89 18.64 -5.30
CA THR A 112 -0.85 17.67 -4.92
C THR A 112 -0.97 17.36 -3.44
N LEU A 113 -1.32 16.13 -3.10
CA LEU A 113 -1.21 15.65 -1.74
C LEU A 113 0.28 15.49 -1.40
N ARG A 114 0.70 16.14 -0.31
CA ARG A 114 2.02 15.97 0.29
C ARG A 114 1.90 15.21 1.61
N MET A 115 2.49 14.02 1.69
CA MET A 115 2.59 13.23 2.92
C MET A 115 4.03 12.88 3.26
N ALA A 116 4.34 12.82 4.55
CA ALA A 116 5.58 12.29 5.08
C ALA A 116 5.31 11.01 5.87
N PHE A 117 5.95 9.92 5.48
CA PHE A 117 6.00 8.66 6.23
C PHE A 117 7.28 8.65 7.05
N GLN A 118 7.14 8.69 8.37
CA GLN A 118 8.26 8.71 9.31
C GLN A 118 8.40 7.34 9.98
N SER A 119 9.47 6.63 9.66
CA SER A 119 9.71 5.26 10.15
C SER A 119 10.95 5.20 11.02
N VAL A 120 10.87 4.49 12.15
CA VAL A 120 12.04 4.24 13.00
C VAL A 120 12.94 3.22 12.32
N ILE A 121 14.21 3.57 12.15
CA ILE A 121 15.24 2.70 11.58
C ILE A 121 16.31 2.35 12.63
N PRO A 122 17.02 1.23 12.48
CA PRO A 122 18.16 0.92 13.35
C PRO A 122 19.19 2.06 13.44
N ASN A 123 19.71 2.32 14.64
CA ASN A 123 20.65 3.41 14.90
C ASN A 123 21.88 3.39 13.98
N TYR A 124 22.39 2.20 13.65
CA TYR A 124 23.56 2.09 12.78
C TYR A 124 23.27 2.61 11.37
N LEU A 125 22.05 2.44 10.84
CA LEU A 125 21.64 3.03 9.56
C LEU A 125 21.47 4.54 9.67
N ALA A 126 21.01 5.06 10.80
CA ALA A 126 20.89 6.51 11.00
C ALA A 126 22.27 7.21 10.98
N THR A 127 23.30 6.58 11.57
CA THR A 127 24.64 7.18 11.72
C THR A 127 25.63 6.83 10.61
N CYS A 128 25.36 5.78 9.83
CA CYS A 128 26.27 5.34 8.76
C CYS A 128 26.32 6.37 7.62
N GLN A 129 27.52 6.66 7.11
CA GLN A 129 27.67 7.45 5.89
C GLN A 129 27.24 6.61 4.68
N GLU A 130 26.59 7.25 3.71
CA GLU A 130 26.16 6.58 2.48
C GLU A 130 27.41 6.22 1.64
N GLU A 131 27.75 4.93 1.56
CA GLU A 131 28.79 4.43 0.65
C GLU A 131 28.23 4.37 -0.76
N LEU A 132 28.85 5.09 -1.70
CA LEU A 132 28.37 5.16 -3.07
C LEU A 132 29.10 4.14 -3.93
N ILE A 133 28.35 3.16 -4.47
CA ILE A 133 28.92 2.11 -5.33
C ILE A 133 28.93 2.60 -6.77
N THR A 134 30.09 2.50 -7.43
CA THR A 134 30.20 2.73 -8.88
C THR A 134 29.62 1.53 -9.62
N LEU A 135 28.70 1.78 -10.55
CA LEU A 135 28.13 0.73 -11.37
C LEU A 135 29.09 0.38 -12.52
N GLU A 136 29.45 -0.89 -12.63
CA GLU A 136 30.23 -1.46 -13.74
C GLU A 136 29.33 -2.28 -14.67
N GLU A 137 29.79 -2.54 -15.90
CA GLU A 137 29.03 -3.30 -16.91
C GLU A 137 28.66 -4.73 -16.45
N ASP A 138 29.45 -5.31 -15.54
CA ASP A 138 29.25 -6.66 -15.00
C ASP A 138 28.15 -6.76 -13.94
N ASN A 139 27.58 -5.63 -13.49
CA ASN A 139 26.48 -5.62 -12.54
C ASN A 139 25.20 -6.11 -13.22
N ARG A 140 24.95 -7.43 -13.14
CA ARG A 140 23.72 -8.07 -13.60
C ARG A 140 22.54 -7.66 -12.71
N ILE A 141 21.93 -6.53 -13.03
CA ILE A 141 20.72 -6.01 -12.34
C ILE A 141 19.43 -6.71 -12.79
N PHE A 142 19.47 -7.47 -13.89
CA PHE A 142 18.29 -8.16 -14.44
C PHE A 142 18.49 -9.65 -14.56
N GLY A 143 17.35 -10.35 -14.61
CA GLY A 143 17.28 -11.77 -14.86
C GLY A 143 17.04 -12.59 -13.58
N MET A 144 16.97 -13.89 -13.77
CA MET A 144 16.78 -14.84 -12.68
C MET A 144 17.94 -14.72 -11.70
N ASN A 145 17.62 -14.56 -10.43
CA ASN A 145 18.57 -14.46 -9.33
C ASN A 145 18.31 -15.56 -8.30
N PHE A 146 19.26 -15.73 -7.38
CA PHE A 146 19.22 -16.78 -6.38
C PHE A 146 17.94 -16.74 -5.53
N THR A 147 17.55 -15.57 -5.03
CA THR A 147 16.33 -15.38 -4.24
C THR A 147 15.07 -15.83 -4.98
N MET A 148 14.96 -15.54 -6.28
CA MET A 148 13.82 -15.99 -7.08
C MET A 148 13.86 -17.48 -7.39
N GLN A 149 15.04 -18.04 -7.63
CA GLN A 149 15.20 -19.47 -7.80
C GLN A 149 14.75 -20.21 -6.52
N GLU A 150 15.21 -19.77 -5.35
CA GLU A 150 14.79 -20.34 -4.06
C GLU A 150 13.29 -20.15 -3.80
N ALA A 151 12.70 -19.02 -4.20
CA ALA A 151 11.27 -18.79 -4.07
C ALA A 151 10.44 -19.76 -4.92
N LEU A 152 10.85 -19.97 -6.18
CA LEU A 152 10.21 -20.89 -7.11
C LEU A 152 10.37 -22.35 -6.67
N ASP A 153 11.57 -22.74 -6.22
CA ASP A 153 11.84 -24.06 -5.65
C ASP A 153 11.03 -24.28 -4.37
N GLY A 154 10.89 -23.25 -3.54
CA GLY A 154 10.04 -23.24 -2.36
C GLY A 154 8.56 -23.46 -2.68
N PHE A 155 8.04 -22.76 -3.69
CA PHE A 155 6.68 -22.98 -4.19
C PHE A 155 6.46 -24.41 -4.69
N GLN A 156 7.42 -24.91 -5.47
CA GLN A 156 7.36 -26.27 -6.01
C GLN A 156 7.37 -27.32 -4.90
N SER A 157 8.26 -27.18 -3.92
CA SER A 157 8.32 -28.08 -2.76
C SER A 157 7.03 -28.07 -1.94
N ILE A 158 6.38 -26.91 -1.77
CA ILE A 158 5.08 -26.81 -1.09
C ILE A 158 4.01 -27.61 -1.83
N LEU A 159 3.90 -27.46 -3.16
CA LEU A 159 2.92 -28.20 -3.95
C LEU A 159 3.18 -29.70 -3.92
N GLU A 160 4.43 -30.13 -4.07
CA GLU A 160 4.82 -31.55 -4.00
C GLU A 160 4.48 -32.18 -2.64
N ASN A 161 4.81 -31.48 -1.55
CA ASN A 161 4.52 -31.94 -0.19
C ASN A 161 3.02 -32.03 0.08
N LEU A 162 2.23 -31.07 -0.41
CA LEU A 162 0.77 -31.07 -0.23
C LEU A 162 0.09 -32.17 -1.05
N LEU A 163 0.61 -32.46 -2.25
CA LEU A 163 0.11 -33.53 -3.11
C LEU A 163 0.42 -34.93 -2.57
N ASP A 164 1.51 -35.10 -1.81
CA ASP A 164 1.88 -36.36 -1.14
C ASP A 164 1.69 -37.59 -2.05
N PHE A 165 2.38 -37.59 -3.18
CA PHE A 165 2.23 -38.62 -4.21
C PHE A 165 2.64 -40.01 -3.69
N ARG A 166 1.78 -41.00 -3.92
CA ARG A 166 2.01 -42.41 -3.57
C ARG A 166 1.81 -43.29 -4.79
N SER A 167 2.71 -44.26 -4.95
CA SER A 167 2.58 -45.29 -5.98
C SER A 167 1.89 -46.50 -5.38
N THR A 168 0.81 -46.95 -6.00
CA THR A 168 0.16 -48.22 -5.64
C THR A 168 0.89 -49.39 -6.30
N ASN A 169 0.70 -50.59 -5.74
CA ASN A 169 1.28 -51.83 -6.27
C ASN A 169 0.81 -52.16 -7.70
N GLU A 170 -0.30 -51.56 -8.15
CA GLU A 170 -0.88 -51.71 -9.49
C GLU A 170 -0.38 -50.66 -10.49
N GLY A 171 0.52 -49.75 -10.09
CA GLY A 171 1.04 -48.68 -10.93
C GLY A 171 0.13 -47.45 -11.05
N ASN A 172 -0.99 -47.41 -10.32
CA ASN A 172 -1.84 -46.22 -10.24
C ASN A 172 -1.24 -45.17 -9.30
N LEU A 173 -1.31 -43.90 -9.71
CA LEU A 173 -0.84 -42.76 -8.93
C LEU A 173 -1.94 -42.25 -8.00
N GLU A 174 -1.70 -42.35 -6.70
CA GLU A 174 -2.51 -41.73 -5.65
C GLU A 174 -1.87 -40.42 -5.19
N TYR A 175 -2.70 -39.44 -4.84
CA TYR A 175 -2.26 -38.16 -4.30
C TYR A 175 -3.36 -37.55 -3.44
N ASN A 176 -2.95 -36.74 -2.48
CA ASN A 176 -3.85 -35.99 -1.62
C ASN A 176 -4.65 -34.97 -2.44
N GLN A 177 -5.96 -34.96 -2.24
CA GLN A 177 -6.89 -33.99 -2.84
C GLN A 177 -7.57 -33.10 -1.78
N ASN A 178 -7.32 -33.36 -0.50
CA ASN A 178 -7.87 -32.62 0.63
C ASN A 178 -6.99 -31.43 0.98
N PHE A 179 -6.80 -30.53 0.02
CA PHE A 179 -6.26 -29.20 0.29
C PHE A 179 -6.93 -28.15 -0.60
N ASP A 180 -6.94 -26.92 -0.11
CA ASP A 180 -7.46 -25.77 -0.83
C ASP A 180 -6.39 -24.67 -0.95
N VAL A 181 -6.78 -23.56 -1.56
CA VAL A 181 -5.90 -22.41 -1.79
C VAL A 181 -5.48 -21.73 -0.49
N GLU A 182 -6.29 -21.78 0.58
CA GLU A 182 -5.91 -21.17 1.86
C GLU A 182 -4.83 -21.99 2.56
N ILE A 183 -4.86 -23.33 2.46
CA ILE A 183 -3.78 -24.19 2.97
C ILE A 183 -2.46 -23.88 2.24
N ILE A 184 -2.48 -23.80 0.91
CA ILE A 184 -1.30 -23.47 0.10
C ILE A 184 -0.77 -22.09 0.51
N LYS A 185 -1.65 -21.10 0.62
CA LYS A 185 -1.29 -19.74 1.01
C LYS A 185 -0.65 -19.68 2.39
N LYS A 186 -1.17 -20.44 3.37
CA LYS A 186 -0.59 -20.54 4.70
C LYS A 186 0.83 -21.13 4.65
N ALA A 187 1.01 -22.26 3.94
CA ALA A 187 2.32 -22.88 3.77
C ALA A 187 3.34 -21.94 3.11
N ILE A 188 2.89 -21.17 2.11
CA ILE A 188 3.70 -20.13 1.45
C ILE A 188 4.12 -19.03 2.44
N LEU A 189 3.19 -18.48 3.23
CA LEU A 189 3.49 -17.43 4.21
C LEU A 189 4.40 -17.93 5.36
N GLU A 190 4.41 -19.23 5.61
CA GLU A 190 5.33 -19.86 6.57
C GLU A 190 6.75 -20.00 6.00
N LYS A 191 6.89 -20.19 4.68
CA LYS A 191 8.17 -20.37 3.99
C LYS A 191 9.05 -19.11 3.94
N PHE A 192 8.45 -17.93 3.78
CA PHE A 192 9.19 -16.68 3.59
C PHE A 192 9.37 -15.90 4.89
N GLU A 193 10.54 -15.27 5.03
CA GLU A 193 10.79 -14.33 6.12
C GLU A 193 10.00 -13.04 5.90
N HIS A 194 9.35 -12.56 6.96
CA HIS A 194 8.66 -11.27 6.94
C HIS A 194 9.68 -10.15 7.16
N GLY A 195 9.62 -9.13 6.31
CA GLY A 195 10.35 -7.89 6.51
C GLY A 195 9.53 -6.90 7.35
N CYS A 196 9.89 -5.62 7.29
CA CYS A 196 9.15 -4.54 7.97
C CYS A 196 8.91 -4.80 9.47
N LYS A 197 9.97 -5.24 10.17
CA LYS A 197 9.91 -5.67 11.58
C LYS A 197 9.65 -4.50 12.55
N GLY A 198 9.84 -3.25 12.11
CA GLY A 198 9.59 -2.03 12.88
C GLY A 198 8.09 -1.71 13.11
N PRO A 199 7.79 -0.67 13.91
CA PRO A 199 6.42 -0.18 14.09
C PRO A 199 5.87 0.41 12.78
N SER A 200 4.54 0.54 12.69
CA SER A 200 3.91 1.26 11.58
C SER A 200 4.43 2.70 11.49
N PRO A 201 4.63 3.23 10.27
CA PRO A 201 5.16 4.57 10.08
C PRO A 201 4.18 5.62 10.62
N HIS A 202 4.74 6.67 11.21
CA HIS A 202 3.98 7.86 11.59
C HIS A 202 3.74 8.71 10.34
N VAL A 203 2.47 8.88 9.97
CA VAL A 203 2.09 9.59 8.75
C VAL A 203 1.68 11.01 9.08
N VAL A 204 2.32 11.97 8.41
CA VAL A 204 2.00 13.40 8.51
C VAL A 204 1.58 13.91 7.14
N ILE A 205 0.39 14.49 7.06
CA ILE A 205 -0.07 15.18 5.86
C ILE A 205 0.33 16.65 5.99
N LEU A 206 1.07 17.15 5.01
CA LEU A 206 1.57 18.52 4.96
C LEU A 206 0.68 19.40 4.07
N GLU A 207 0.96 20.71 4.07
CA GLU A 207 0.25 21.67 3.22
C GLU A 207 0.33 21.22 1.75
N PRO A 208 -0.79 21.19 1.00
CA PRO A 208 -0.77 20.73 -0.38
C PRO A 208 0.07 21.65 -1.27
N GLY A 209 0.71 21.06 -2.27
CA GLY A 209 1.43 21.81 -3.31
C GLY A 209 0.54 22.15 -4.51
N ASP A 210 1.08 22.94 -5.43
CA ASP A 210 0.46 23.14 -6.74
C ASP A 210 0.27 21.81 -7.48
N ASN A 211 -0.76 21.74 -8.32
CA ASN A 211 -1.08 20.58 -9.15
C ASN A 211 0.18 20.12 -9.94
N PRO A 212 0.59 18.84 -9.89
CA PRO A 212 1.91 18.41 -10.36
C PRO A 212 1.91 18.18 -11.88
N ASN A 213 1.31 19.12 -12.62
CA ASN A 213 1.21 19.12 -14.09
C ASN A 213 2.39 19.82 -14.77
N SER A 214 3.39 20.26 -14.02
CA SER A 214 4.60 20.88 -14.55
C SER A 214 5.82 20.59 -13.68
N ASP A 215 7.02 20.60 -14.29
CA ASP A 215 8.30 20.53 -13.60
C ASP A 215 8.41 21.54 -12.44
N GLN A 216 7.91 22.75 -12.68
CA GLN A 216 7.96 23.84 -11.72
C GLN A 216 7.06 23.58 -10.51
N ALA A 217 5.90 22.92 -10.70
CA ALA A 217 5.02 22.55 -9.60
C ALA A 217 5.62 21.41 -8.75
N ILE A 218 6.25 20.41 -9.38
CA ILE A 218 6.95 19.32 -8.68
C ILE A 218 8.16 19.87 -7.91
N LEU A 219 8.93 20.76 -8.56
CA LEU A 219 10.00 21.51 -7.91
C LEU A 219 9.48 22.30 -6.71
N GLY A 220 8.33 22.97 -6.87
CA GLY A 220 7.66 23.70 -5.81
C GLY A 220 7.34 22.78 -4.62
N ALA A 221 6.72 21.63 -4.88
CA ALA A 221 6.40 20.65 -3.85
C ALA A 221 7.66 20.11 -3.14
N ALA A 222 8.73 19.80 -3.88
CA ALA A 222 10.01 19.38 -3.29
C ALA A 222 10.66 20.50 -2.45
N THR A 223 10.57 21.75 -2.91
CA THR A 223 11.09 22.92 -2.18
C THR A 223 10.31 23.16 -0.88
N MET A 224 8.99 22.95 -0.92
CA MET A 224 8.17 23.00 0.29
C MET A 224 8.60 21.91 1.28
N TYR A 225 8.86 20.68 0.83
CA TYR A 225 9.40 19.64 1.72
C TYR A 225 10.74 20.04 2.34
N LYS A 226 11.65 20.64 1.55
CA LYS A 226 12.93 21.14 2.06
C LYS A 226 12.73 22.14 3.21
N ALA A 227 11.76 23.05 3.07
CA ALA A 227 11.40 24.00 4.12
C ALA A 227 10.73 23.33 5.33
N ASP A 228 9.77 22.44 5.09
CA ASP A 228 9.01 21.74 6.13
C ASP A 228 9.91 20.90 7.05
N PHE A 229 10.93 20.27 6.48
CA PHE A 229 11.92 19.47 7.20
C PHE A 229 13.15 20.28 7.68
N ASN A 230 13.21 21.58 7.39
CA ASN A 230 14.35 22.44 7.69
C ASN A 230 15.70 21.84 7.23
N LEU A 231 15.74 21.30 6.01
CA LEU A 231 16.90 20.58 5.48
C LEU A 231 18.05 21.54 5.17
N GLN A 232 19.25 21.17 5.62
CA GLN A 232 20.51 21.83 5.25
C GLN A 232 20.82 21.64 3.76
N GLU A 233 21.68 22.48 3.18
CA GLU A 233 21.99 22.44 1.74
C GLU A 233 22.59 21.11 1.24
N THR A 234 23.29 20.39 2.12
CA THR A 234 23.92 19.10 1.81
C THR A 234 23.06 17.90 2.18
N ALA A 235 21.94 18.10 2.87
CA ALA A 235 21.03 17.05 3.27
C ALA A 235 20.11 16.65 2.10
N TYR A 236 19.66 15.40 2.11
CA TYR A 236 18.70 14.89 1.13
C TYR A 236 17.44 14.36 1.77
N LEU A 237 16.37 14.30 0.98
CA LEU A 237 15.09 13.69 1.34
C LEU A 237 14.65 12.74 0.24
N ASP A 238 14.25 11.53 0.64
CA ASP A 238 13.72 10.53 -0.28
C ASP A 238 12.26 10.87 -0.59
N ILE A 239 11.91 10.92 -1.88
CA ILE A 239 10.56 11.26 -2.35
C ILE A 239 10.03 10.14 -3.26
N VAL A 240 8.81 9.67 -3.02
CA VAL A 240 8.07 8.79 -3.93
C VAL A 240 7.02 9.61 -4.67
N ALA A 241 6.87 9.38 -5.96
CA ALA A 241 5.84 10.05 -6.77
C ALA A 241 5.21 9.08 -7.78
N ASP A 242 4.02 9.44 -8.28
CA ASP A 242 3.34 8.66 -9.31
C ASP A 242 4.17 8.54 -10.62
N GLU A 243 4.03 7.41 -11.32
CA GLU A 243 4.78 7.12 -12.54
C GLU A 243 4.52 8.16 -13.62
N ALA A 244 3.27 8.65 -13.71
CA ALA A 244 2.92 9.72 -14.64
C ALA A 244 3.65 11.04 -14.33
N ILE A 245 4.00 11.27 -13.06
CA ILE A 245 4.80 12.42 -12.60
C ILE A 245 6.28 12.17 -12.93
N TYR A 246 6.77 10.95 -12.74
CA TYR A 246 8.15 10.58 -13.03
C TYR A 246 8.48 10.56 -14.54
N ARG A 247 7.59 10.00 -15.37
CA ARG A 247 7.78 9.84 -16.83
C ARG A 247 7.64 11.12 -17.63
N ARG A 248 6.83 12.08 -17.18
CA ARG A 248 6.57 13.30 -17.96
C ARG A 248 7.75 14.26 -18.00
N TYR A 249 8.72 14.07 -17.13
CA TYR A 249 9.60 15.16 -16.72
C TYR A 249 11.00 14.62 -16.53
N GLY A 250 11.98 15.17 -17.27
CA GLY A 250 13.41 14.83 -17.18
C GLY A 250 14.03 15.22 -15.82
N LEU A 251 13.49 14.69 -14.74
CA LEU A 251 13.67 15.05 -13.34
C LEU A 251 15.07 14.75 -12.78
N LEU A 252 15.89 13.98 -13.51
CA LEU A 252 17.26 13.63 -13.13
C LEU A 252 18.17 14.85 -12.90
N ASN A 253 18.01 15.93 -13.69
CA ASN A 253 18.83 17.13 -13.52
C ASN A 253 18.38 18.03 -12.36
N LEU A 254 17.11 17.94 -11.97
CA LEU A 254 16.51 18.74 -10.91
C LEU A 254 16.75 18.10 -9.53
N ALA A 255 16.54 16.79 -9.44
CA ALA A 255 16.74 15.98 -8.23
C ALA A 255 18.19 16.06 -7.71
N ARG A 256 19.18 16.01 -8.63
CA ARG A 256 20.61 16.14 -8.30
C ARG A 256 20.99 17.53 -7.76
N ARG A 257 20.28 18.59 -8.13
CA ARG A 257 20.53 19.97 -7.63
C ARG A 257 19.92 20.24 -6.26
N LEU A 258 18.96 19.42 -5.82
CA LEU A 258 18.20 19.64 -4.58
C LEU A 258 18.50 18.63 -3.48
N GLY A 259 19.29 17.59 -3.77
CA GLY A 259 19.48 16.48 -2.84
C GLY A 259 18.18 15.69 -2.68
N VAL A 260 17.54 15.25 -3.75
CA VAL A 260 16.31 14.43 -3.66
C VAL A 260 16.53 13.13 -4.43
N GLN A 261 16.12 12.00 -3.86
CA GLN A 261 16.12 10.69 -4.55
C GLN A 261 14.67 10.26 -4.81
N PHE A 262 14.37 9.83 -6.03
CA PHE A 262 13.01 9.46 -6.45
C PHE A 262 12.85 7.94 -6.57
N LEU A 263 11.68 7.43 -6.15
CA LEU A 263 11.26 6.04 -6.34
C LEU A 263 10.03 5.96 -7.26
N ASP A 264 10.03 4.99 -8.17
CA ASP A 264 8.95 4.75 -9.14
C ASP A 264 7.70 4.11 -8.52
N LYS A 265 6.51 4.61 -8.87
CA LYS A 265 5.20 3.99 -8.60
C LYS A 265 4.78 3.12 -9.79
N PHE A 266 3.94 2.11 -9.57
CA PHE A 266 3.32 1.33 -10.66
C PHE A 266 1.85 1.76 -10.86
N GLU A 267 1.41 1.84 -12.11
CA GLU A 267 0.08 2.33 -12.52
C GLU A 267 -1.07 1.43 -12.03
N ALA A 268 -2.15 2.05 -11.53
CA ALA A 268 -3.38 1.38 -11.13
C ALA A 268 -4.40 1.31 -12.29
N ALA A 269 -4.72 0.11 -12.77
CA ALA A 269 -5.87 -0.12 -13.64
C ALA A 269 -6.42 -1.55 -13.52
N VAL A 270 -7.76 -1.64 -13.58
CA VAL A 270 -8.62 -2.82 -13.32
C VAL A 270 -8.80 -3.09 -11.82
N ASP A 271 -9.90 -3.74 -11.42
CA ASP A 271 -10.13 -4.24 -10.06
C ASP A 271 -9.03 -5.27 -9.71
N TYR A 272 -7.84 -4.74 -9.42
CA TYR A 272 -6.55 -5.44 -9.32
C TYR A 272 -6.66 -6.58 -8.33
N ARG A 273 -7.46 -6.38 -7.27
CA ARG A 273 -7.76 -7.38 -6.26
C ARG A 273 -8.47 -8.60 -6.84
N MET A 274 -9.45 -8.40 -7.71
CA MET A 274 -10.19 -9.48 -8.36
C MET A 274 -9.35 -10.18 -9.42
N THR A 275 -8.70 -9.43 -10.32
CA THR A 275 -7.79 -9.98 -11.33
C THR A 275 -6.68 -10.80 -10.69
N SER A 276 -6.10 -10.27 -9.61
CA SER A 276 -5.04 -10.96 -8.90
C SER A 276 -5.50 -12.24 -8.22
N ARG A 277 -6.73 -12.29 -7.68
CA ARG A 277 -7.29 -13.54 -7.13
C ARG A 277 -7.44 -14.59 -8.21
N VAL A 278 -7.92 -14.21 -9.40
CA VAL A 278 -8.03 -15.13 -10.54
C VAL A 278 -6.66 -15.66 -10.96
N LEU A 279 -5.65 -14.80 -11.04
CA LEU A 279 -4.28 -15.23 -11.35
C LEU A 279 -3.69 -16.16 -10.27
N ASP A 280 -3.97 -15.90 -8.99
CA ASP A 280 -3.57 -16.79 -7.90
C ASP A 280 -4.21 -18.18 -8.04
N PHE A 281 -5.50 -18.27 -8.39
CA PHE A 281 -6.19 -19.54 -8.64
C PHE A 281 -5.63 -20.27 -9.86
N LEU A 282 -5.41 -19.55 -10.97
CA LEU A 282 -4.83 -20.12 -12.19
C LEU A 282 -3.42 -20.67 -11.94
N TRP A 283 -2.58 -19.94 -11.21
CA TRP A 283 -1.24 -20.40 -10.88
C TRP A 283 -1.26 -21.69 -10.06
N VAL A 284 -2.13 -21.80 -9.04
CA VAL A 284 -2.29 -23.02 -8.24
C VAL A 284 -2.78 -24.17 -9.12
N ALA A 285 -3.83 -23.96 -9.91
CA ALA A 285 -4.42 -24.99 -10.76
C ALA A 285 -3.40 -25.52 -11.78
N VAL A 286 -2.63 -24.63 -12.42
CA VAL A 286 -1.58 -25.02 -13.37
C VAL A 286 -0.45 -25.77 -12.66
N GLY A 287 0.04 -25.26 -11.52
CA GLY A 287 1.09 -25.90 -10.74
C GLY A 287 0.73 -27.32 -10.30
N VAL A 288 -0.48 -27.50 -9.76
CA VAL A 288 -1.01 -28.83 -9.39
C VAL A 288 -1.14 -29.75 -10.61
N SER A 289 -1.69 -29.22 -11.72
CA SER A 289 -1.88 -30.01 -12.94
C SER A 289 -0.57 -30.49 -13.55
N ILE A 290 0.46 -29.61 -13.59
CA ILE A 290 1.80 -29.95 -14.08
C ILE A 290 2.40 -31.04 -13.20
N ASN A 291 2.36 -30.88 -11.87
CA ASN A 291 2.88 -31.87 -10.92
C ASN A 291 2.24 -33.25 -11.08
N ILE A 292 0.90 -33.30 -11.21
CA ILE A 292 0.19 -34.56 -11.46
C ILE A 292 0.59 -35.16 -12.81
N PHE A 293 0.67 -34.34 -13.86
CA PHE A 293 1.03 -34.79 -15.20
C PHE A 293 2.44 -35.37 -15.24
N THR A 294 3.43 -34.67 -14.70
CA THR A 294 4.84 -35.10 -14.70
C THR A 294 5.02 -36.37 -13.90
N LYS A 295 4.38 -36.49 -12.71
CA LYS A 295 4.40 -37.72 -11.93
C LYS A 295 3.74 -38.90 -12.63
N ARG A 296 2.61 -38.70 -13.32
CA ARG A 296 1.97 -39.77 -14.12
C ARG A 296 2.81 -40.24 -15.30
N LYS A 297 3.58 -39.33 -15.91
CA LYS A 297 4.43 -39.64 -17.05
C LYS A 297 5.87 -40.01 -16.66
N ASN A 298 6.19 -39.98 -15.36
CA ASN A 298 7.54 -40.17 -14.83
C ASN A 298 8.58 -39.24 -15.50
N ILE A 299 8.17 -37.98 -15.75
CA ILE A 299 9.01 -36.92 -16.33
C ILE A 299 9.53 -36.06 -15.18
N ASN A 300 10.81 -35.68 -15.19
CA ASN A 300 11.33 -34.71 -14.24
C ASN A 300 10.88 -33.29 -14.62
N LEU A 301 10.48 -32.48 -13.64
CA LEU A 301 10.05 -31.09 -13.88
C LEU A 301 11.15 -30.27 -14.58
N SER A 302 12.41 -30.51 -14.22
CA SER A 302 13.57 -29.85 -14.84
C SER A 302 13.81 -30.25 -16.30
N GLU A 303 13.27 -31.39 -16.72
CA GLU A 303 13.42 -31.93 -18.08
C GLU A 303 12.34 -31.45 -19.05
N ILE A 304 11.26 -30.81 -18.55
CA ILE A 304 10.15 -30.30 -19.40
C ILE A 304 10.66 -29.39 -20.53
N MET A 305 11.68 -28.58 -20.26
CA MET A 305 12.26 -27.68 -21.27
C MET A 305 13.28 -28.34 -22.18
N ASN A 306 13.83 -29.50 -21.81
CA ASN A 306 14.92 -30.20 -22.51
C ASN A 306 14.41 -31.20 -23.55
N GLU A 307 13.17 -31.69 -23.45
CA GLU A 307 12.61 -32.65 -24.41
C GLU A 307 12.60 -32.07 -25.84
N ASN A 308 12.95 -32.89 -26.85
CA ASN A 308 12.95 -32.52 -28.27
C ASN A 308 11.67 -31.75 -28.64
N THR A 309 11.83 -30.72 -29.48
CA THR A 309 10.93 -29.56 -29.65
C THR A 309 9.47 -29.84 -29.93
N ASP A 310 9.10 -31.05 -30.37
CA ASP A 310 7.76 -31.36 -30.85
C ASP A 310 6.90 -32.18 -29.87
N THR A 311 7.52 -32.83 -28.86
CA THR A 311 6.77 -33.53 -27.83
C THR A 311 6.30 -32.53 -26.76
N ASN A 312 5.01 -32.19 -26.83
CA ASN A 312 4.25 -31.53 -25.77
C ASN A 312 4.48 -30.01 -25.60
N ILE A 313 4.43 -29.25 -26.70
CA ILE A 313 4.51 -27.78 -26.72
C ILE A 313 3.57 -27.10 -25.70
N PHE A 314 2.38 -27.66 -25.47
CA PHE A 314 1.43 -27.15 -24.49
C PHE A 314 1.96 -27.25 -23.05
N LEU A 315 2.61 -28.36 -22.69
CA LEU A 315 3.22 -28.52 -21.37
C LEU A 315 4.31 -27.47 -21.14
N LYS A 316 5.14 -27.20 -22.16
CA LYS A 316 6.18 -26.17 -22.09
C LYS A 316 5.58 -24.78 -21.89
N ILE A 317 4.52 -24.44 -22.62
CA ILE A 317 3.82 -23.16 -22.47
C ILE A 317 3.27 -23.01 -21.04
N TRP A 318 2.58 -24.03 -20.52
CA TRP A 318 2.03 -23.99 -19.17
C TRP A 318 3.11 -23.99 -18.09
N TYR A 319 4.23 -24.67 -18.31
CA TYR A 319 5.38 -24.64 -17.41
C TYR A 319 6.03 -23.25 -17.37
N LEU A 320 6.23 -22.62 -18.53
CA LEU A 320 6.70 -21.24 -18.59
C LEU A 320 5.73 -20.28 -17.89
N TYR A 321 4.41 -20.44 -18.12
CA TYR A 321 3.41 -19.68 -17.37
C TYR A 321 3.57 -19.89 -15.86
N TYR A 322 3.70 -21.13 -15.38
CA TYR A 322 3.86 -21.44 -13.97
C TYR A 322 5.10 -20.75 -13.35
N GLN A 323 6.23 -20.75 -14.06
CA GLN A 323 7.46 -20.08 -13.64
C GLN A 323 7.28 -18.55 -13.60
N TRP A 324 6.79 -17.94 -14.67
CA TRP A 324 6.61 -16.48 -14.75
C TRP A 324 5.55 -15.95 -13.81
N ALA A 325 4.39 -16.60 -13.74
CA ALA A 325 3.36 -16.26 -12.78
C ALA A 325 3.81 -16.56 -11.34
N GLY A 326 4.74 -17.50 -11.13
CA GLY A 326 5.44 -17.73 -9.87
C GLY A 326 6.27 -16.53 -9.42
N ILE A 327 7.04 -15.92 -10.32
CA ILE A 327 7.80 -14.68 -10.02
C ILE A 327 6.84 -13.54 -9.63
N TRP A 328 5.75 -13.36 -10.38
CA TRP A 328 4.72 -12.38 -10.03
C TRP A 328 4.08 -12.68 -8.65
N LYS A 329 3.81 -13.95 -8.36
CA LYS A 329 3.28 -14.38 -7.07
C LYS A 329 4.25 -14.07 -5.93
N ALA A 330 5.54 -14.35 -6.11
CA ALA A 330 6.61 -14.02 -5.17
C ALA A 330 6.66 -12.51 -4.89
N HIS A 331 6.62 -11.68 -5.94
CA HIS A 331 6.55 -10.22 -5.79
C HIS A 331 5.36 -9.78 -4.92
N ARG A 332 4.17 -10.32 -5.18
CA ARG A 332 2.96 -10.02 -4.40
C ARG A 332 3.04 -10.46 -2.95
N ILE A 333 3.56 -11.66 -2.70
CA ILE A 333 3.80 -12.15 -1.33
C ILE A 333 4.78 -11.20 -0.63
N GLY A 334 5.87 -10.83 -1.31
CA GLY A 334 6.86 -9.88 -0.83
C GLY A 334 6.23 -8.57 -0.37
N MET A 335 5.31 -7.99 -1.15
CA MET A 335 4.56 -6.80 -0.73
C MET A 335 3.74 -7.05 0.54
N ARG A 336 2.99 -8.15 0.59
CA ARG A 336 2.09 -8.48 1.71
C ARG A 336 2.81 -8.77 3.03
N ILE A 337 4.04 -9.27 2.96
CA ILE A 337 4.86 -9.59 4.13
C ILE A 337 5.96 -8.55 4.38
N GLY A 338 6.00 -7.47 3.59
CA GLY A 338 7.00 -6.41 3.69
C GLY A 338 8.43 -6.87 3.41
N ASN A 339 8.62 -7.96 2.65
CA ASN A 339 9.95 -8.48 2.30
C ASN A 339 10.48 -7.78 1.05
N HIS A 340 11.34 -6.78 1.27
CA HIS A 340 11.95 -5.96 0.22
C HIS A 340 12.81 -6.77 -0.75
N ASN A 341 13.63 -7.70 -0.25
CA ASN A 341 14.52 -8.50 -1.11
C ASN A 341 13.69 -9.35 -2.09
N LEU A 342 12.64 -10.01 -1.60
CA LEU A 342 11.72 -10.78 -2.42
C LEU A 342 11.03 -9.91 -3.49
N GLN A 343 10.66 -8.68 -3.15
CA GLN A 343 10.05 -7.74 -4.11
C GLN A 343 11.05 -7.29 -5.18
N ARG A 344 12.21 -6.79 -4.75
CA ARG A 344 13.30 -6.29 -5.62
C ARG A 344 13.77 -7.36 -6.59
N ASP A 345 14.03 -8.55 -6.07
CA ASP A 345 14.58 -9.65 -6.84
C ASP A 345 13.54 -10.24 -7.80
N ALA A 346 12.25 -10.21 -7.43
CA ALA A 346 11.17 -10.55 -8.36
C ALA A 346 11.03 -9.53 -9.51
N LEU A 347 11.19 -8.23 -9.22
CA LEU A 347 11.22 -7.19 -10.24
C LEU A 347 12.40 -7.37 -11.19
N ALA A 348 13.59 -7.66 -10.66
CA ALA A 348 14.78 -7.95 -11.47
C ALA A 348 14.56 -9.13 -12.43
N ALA A 349 13.93 -10.21 -11.94
CA ALA A 349 13.64 -11.40 -12.74
C ALA A 349 12.53 -11.16 -13.79
N ALA A 350 11.49 -10.38 -13.46
CA ALA A 350 10.37 -10.10 -14.35
C ALA A 350 10.64 -8.96 -15.35
N SER A 351 11.60 -8.06 -15.07
CA SER A 351 11.89 -6.86 -15.89
C SER A 351 11.99 -7.13 -17.40
N PRO A 352 12.69 -8.19 -17.86
CA PRO A 352 12.81 -8.50 -19.29
C PRO A 352 11.49 -8.84 -20.00
N LEU A 353 10.39 -9.10 -19.27
CA LEU A 353 9.08 -9.37 -19.86
C LEU A 353 8.31 -8.12 -20.27
N PHE A 354 8.55 -6.98 -19.62
CA PHE A 354 7.77 -5.77 -19.92
C PHE A 354 7.98 -5.27 -21.36
N PRO A 355 9.20 -5.27 -21.94
CA PRO A 355 9.40 -4.88 -23.32
C PRO A 355 8.65 -5.77 -24.33
N SER A 356 8.58 -7.09 -24.10
CA SER A 356 7.87 -8.01 -25.00
C SER A 356 6.35 -7.81 -24.99
N ALA A 357 5.80 -7.28 -23.89
CA ALA A 357 4.40 -6.86 -23.77
C ALA A 357 4.14 -5.42 -24.27
N GLY A 358 5.12 -4.76 -24.90
CA GLY A 358 5.00 -3.37 -25.35
C GLY A 358 5.03 -2.34 -24.22
N LYS A 359 5.54 -2.72 -23.03
CA LYS A 359 5.62 -1.92 -21.81
C LYS A 359 7.07 -1.54 -21.48
N SER A 360 7.88 -1.21 -22.49
CA SER A 360 9.31 -0.88 -22.34
C SER A 360 9.61 0.17 -21.27
N ASN A 361 8.74 1.17 -21.12
CA ASN A 361 8.93 2.21 -20.11
C ASN A 361 8.91 1.66 -18.66
N TYR A 362 8.17 0.58 -18.39
CA TYR A 362 8.20 -0.07 -17.07
C TYR A 362 9.54 -0.76 -16.83
N ALA A 363 10.12 -1.36 -17.86
CA ALA A 363 11.46 -1.93 -17.76
C ALA A 363 12.52 -0.85 -17.48
N VAL A 364 12.38 0.35 -18.06
CA VAL A 364 13.26 1.49 -17.80
C VAL A 364 13.13 1.98 -16.35
N ALA A 365 11.90 2.12 -15.85
CA ALA A 365 11.64 2.45 -14.44
C ALA A 365 12.29 1.43 -13.49
N ILE A 366 12.04 0.14 -13.72
CA ILE A 366 12.67 -0.94 -12.93
C ILE A 366 14.20 -0.88 -13.04
N ALA A 367 14.77 -0.62 -14.22
CA ALA A 367 16.22 -0.45 -14.40
C ALA A 367 16.79 0.63 -13.48
N GLN A 368 16.13 1.78 -13.45
CA GLN A 368 16.55 2.95 -12.70
C GLN A 368 16.41 2.73 -11.20
N HIS A 369 15.30 2.14 -10.77
CA HIS A 369 15.08 1.75 -9.39
C HIS A 369 16.17 0.77 -8.91
N LEU A 370 16.39 -0.33 -9.63
CA LEU A 370 17.42 -1.32 -9.26
C LEU A 370 18.83 -0.72 -9.28
N SER A 371 19.13 0.13 -10.26
CA SER A 371 20.40 0.87 -10.35
C SER A 371 20.62 1.79 -9.13
N THR A 372 19.56 2.46 -8.67
CA THR A 372 19.58 3.30 -7.47
C THR A 372 19.86 2.46 -6.23
N LEU A 373 19.17 1.33 -6.07
CA LEU A 373 19.39 0.43 -4.93
C LEU A 373 20.81 -0.14 -4.90
N THR A 374 21.37 -0.48 -6.06
CA THR A 374 22.76 -0.96 -6.14
C THR A 374 23.76 0.14 -5.83
N LYS A 375 23.50 1.37 -6.30
CA LYS A 375 24.37 2.53 -6.07
C LYS A 375 24.33 3.02 -4.61
N TYR A 376 23.19 2.88 -3.95
CA TYR A 376 22.89 3.33 -2.58
C TYR A 376 22.54 2.12 -1.69
N PRO A 377 23.55 1.32 -1.26
CA PRO A 377 23.34 0.10 -0.47
C PRO A 377 22.65 0.37 0.87
N LYS A 378 22.91 1.52 1.49
CA LYS A 378 22.26 1.94 2.73
C LYS A 378 20.77 2.17 2.52
N LEU A 379 20.36 2.84 1.44
CA LEU A 379 18.94 2.93 1.07
C LEU A 379 18.31 1.54 0.90
N ASN A 380 19.00 0.63 0.21
CA ASN A 380 18.52 -0.74 0.02
C ASN A 380 18.33 -1.48 1.37
N GLU A 381 19.21 -1.28 2.34
CA GLU A 381 19.08 -1.84 3.69
C GLU A 381 17.96 -1.17 4.51
N ILE A 382 17.78 0.15 4.38
CA ILE A 382 16.64 0.86 4.98
C ILE A 382 15.32 0.26 4.47
N LEU A 383 15.20 0.01 3.16
CA LEU A 383 13.97 -0.57 2.59
C LEU A 383 13.72 -2.01 3.05
N GLN A 384 14.74 -2.79 3.45
CA GLN A 384 14.51 -4.09 4.11
C GLN A 384 13.81 -3.93 5.47
N HIS A 385 14.02 -2.81 6.16
CA HIS A 385 13.45 -2.53 7.46
C HIS A 385 12.10 -1.80 7.39
N VAL A 386 11.93 -0.90 6.43
CA VAL A 386 10.79 0.05 6.36
C VAL A 386 10.25 0.28 4.94
N GLY A 387 10.55 -0.62 4.00
CA GLY A 387 10.15 -0.50 2.59
C GLY A 387 8.68 -0.81 2.28
N ALA A 388 7.87 -1.14 3.29
CA ALA A 388 6.43 -1.32 3.14
C ALA A 388 5.67 -0.72 4.33
N PHE A 389 4.42 -0.34 4.09
CA PHE A 389 3.54 0.17 5.12
C PHE A 389 2.97 -0.98 5.95
N ARG A 390 3.49 -1.15 7.17
CA ARG A 390 2.92 -2.11 8.13
C ARG A 390 1.57 -1.61 8.63
N ILE A 391 0.53 -2.44 8.51
CA ILE A 391 -0.81 -2.11 9.01
C ILE A 391 -0.79 -2.11 10.55
N PRO A 392 -1.25 -1.03 11.22
CA PRO A 392 -1.40 -1.01 12.67
C PRO A 392 -2.36 -2.11 13.13
N LYS A 393 -1.99 -2.86 14.18
CA LYS A 393 -2.91 -3.81 14.81
C LYS A 393 -4.05 -3.04 15.48
N ASN A 394 -5.30 -3.50 15.33
CA ASN A 394 -6.39 -2.99 16.16
C ASN A 394 -6.19 -3.48 17.60
N ILE A 395 -6.57 -2.64 18.57
CA ILE A 395 -6.45 -2.93 20.01
C ILE A 395 -7.30 -4.16 20.41
N ASP A 396 -8.28 -4.54 19.59
CA ASP A 396 -9.21 -5.66 19.80
C ASP A 396 -8.73 -7.00 19.20
N ASP A 397 -7.58 -7.04 18.51
CA ASP A 397 -7.01 -8.31 18.05
C ASP A 397 -6.33 -9.02 19.22
N ASP A 398 -6.91 -10.16 19.63
CA ASP A 398 -6.41 -11.06 20.68
C ASP A 398 -4.88 -11.10 20.67
N GLY A 399 -4.29 -10.60 21.75
CA GLY A 399 -2.88 -10.24 21.95
C GLY A 399 -1.84 -11.34 21.74
N SER A 400 -1.89 -12.04 20.61
CA SER A 400 -0.84 -12.91 20.13
C SER A 400 0.29 -12.03 19.59
N GLU A 401 1.32 -11.87 20.41
CA GLU A 401 2.61 -11.28 20.03
C GLU A 401 3.22 -11.97 18.79
N ASN A 402 2.72 -13.15 18.41
CA ASN A 402 3.21 -14.00 17.32
C ASN A 402 2.50 -13.84 15.96
N GLN A 403 1.46 -13.01 15.82
CA GLN A 403 0.88 -12.78 14.48
C GLN A 403 1.82 -11.93 13.62
N LYS A 404 2.30 -12.55 12.53
CA LYS A 404 3.21 -11.95 11.56
C LYS A 404 2.55 -10.70 10.92
N PRO A 405 3.30 -9.61 10.69
CA PRO A 405 2.74 -8.37 10.18
C PRO A 405 2.24 -8.53 8.75
N VAL A 406 1.08 -7.92 8.47
CA VAL A 406 0.59 -7.68 7.11
C VAL A 406 0.98 -6.27 6.70
N CYS A 407 1.56 -6.16 5.51
CA CYS A 407 2.03 -4.92 4.93
C CYS A 407 1.27 -4.58 3.65
N PHE A 408 1.21 -3.29 3.33
CA PHE A 408 0.80 -2.73 2.05
C PHE A 408 1.98 -2.04 1.38
N GLY A 409 1.95 -1.98 0.05
CA GLY A 409 2.73 -0.96 -0.67
C GLY A 409 2.32 0.43 -0.18
N PHE A 410 3.21 1.42 -0.30
CA PHE A 410 2.88 2.78 0.12
C PHE A 410 1.69 3.35 -0.68
N ASP A 411 1.58 3.01 -1.96
CA ASP A 411 0.44 3.32 -2.82
C ASP A 411 -0.87 2.66 -2.35
N GLU A 412 -0.86 1.36 -2.07
CA GLU A 412 -2.01 0.64 -1.55
C GLU A 412 -2.42 1.18 -0.17
N ALA A 413 -1.45 1.60 0.66
CA ALA A 413 -1.71 2.26 1.92
C ALA A 413 -2.33 3.65 1.73
N LEU A 414 -1.90 4.43 0.74
CA LEU A 414 -2.48 5.72 0.40
C LEU A 414 -3.91 5.59 -0.15
N GLU A 415 -4.18 4.59 -0.99
CA GLU A 415 -5.52 4.34 -1.50
C GLU A 415 -6.45 3.83 -0.39
N THR A 416 -5.98 2.87 0.41
CA THR A 416 -6.78 2.20 1.44
C THR A 416 -6.98 3.10 2.66
N PHE A 417 -5.91 3.75 3.11
CA PHE A 417 -5.91 4.52 4.34
C PHE A 417 -5.78 6.02 4.12
N GLY A 418 -5.35 6.55 2.96
CA GLY A 418 -5.24 7.99 2.76
C GLY A 418 -6.58 8.71 2.98
N VAL A 419 -7.68 8.16 2.45
CA VAL A 419 -9.04 8.67 2.74
C VAL A 419 -9.42 8.48 4.21
N HIS A 420 -9.01 7.37 4.83
CA HIS A 420 -9.33 7.06 6.22
C HIS A 420 -8.52 7.90 7.23
N PHE A 421 -7.24 8.22 6.96
CA PHE A 421 -6.38 9.07 7.77
C PHE A 421 -6.81 10.52 7.67
N ILE A 422 -7.22 10.99 6.48
CA ILE A 422 -7.87 12.29 6.31
C ILE A 422 -9.18 12.36 7.16
N LYS A 423 -9.96 11.26 7.19
CA LYS A 423 -11.18 11.14 8.01
C LYS A 423 -10.94 10.96 9.52
N GLN A 424 -9.85 10.28 9.93
CA GLN A 424 -9.50 10.08 11.34
C GLN A 424 -8.86 11.32 11.93
N THR A 425 -8.05 12.07 11.18
CA THR A 425 -7.47 13.34 11.66
C THR A 425 -8.56 14.41 11.86
N SER A 426 -9.64 14.37 11.07
CA SER A 426 -10.84 15.18 11.31
C SER A 426 -11.68 14.69 12.51
N ALA A 427 -11.50 13.44 12.96
CA ALA A 427 -12.21 12.84 14.09
C ALA A 427 -11.40 12.74 15.40
N SER A 428 -10.07 12.70 15.36
CA SER A 428 -9.17 12.46 16.51
C SER A 428 -8.89 13.69 17.37
N LEU A 429 -9.40 14.86 16.98
CA LEU A 429 -9.45 16.07 17.82
C LEU A 429 -10.71 16.14 18.70
N LYS A 430 -11.36 15.00 18.97
CA LYS A 430 -12.54 14.87 19.86
C LYS A 430 -12.20 14.59 21.33
N SER A 431 -10.94 14.58 21.74
CA SER A 431 -10.55 14.52 23.15
C SER A 431 -10.23 15.90 23.71
#